data_AF-D5P694-F1
#
_entry.id   AF-D5P694-F1
#
_cell.length_a   1.000
_cell.length_b   1.000
_cell.length_c   1.000
_cell.angle_alpha   90.00
_cell.angle_beta   90.00
_cell.angle_gamma   90.00
#
_symmetry.space_group_name_H-M   'P 1'
#
loop_
_entity.id
_entity.type
_entity.pdbx_description
1 polymer ?
#
loop_
_entity_poly.entity_id
_entity_poly.type
_entity_poly.pdbx_seq_one_letter_code
_entity_poly.pdbx_strand_id
1 'polypeptide(L)'
;MMANIGSDQDGIAVTTTAGESPTLDSLVLGSFDGIPFGWHTTDTSSRPTVTKSGQTYKIVGTAVGPDPSGIGTLSKPFELDFTCPPRR
;
A
#
# COMPACT_ATOMS: atom_id res chain seq x y z
N MET A 1 -5.78 3.63 -10.35
CA MET A 1 -6.63 2.45 -10.05
C MET A 1 -6.82 2.39 -8.54
N MET A 2 -7.99 1.94 -8.08
CA MET A 2 -8.21 1.65 -6.65
C MET A 2 -8.52 0.17 -6.51
N ALA A 3 -7.89 -0.51 -5.55
CA ALA A 3 -8.15 -1.90 -5.22
C ALA A 3 -8.24 -2.08 -3.71
N ASN A 4 -9.27 -2.81 -3.28
CA ASN A 4 -9.37 -3.33 -1.93
C ASN A 4 -8.92 -4.80 -1.98
N ILE A 5 -8.09 -5.20 -1.03
CA ILE A 5 -7.47 -6.52 -1.02
C ILE A 5 -7.96 -7.25 0.24
N GLY A 6 -8.43 -8.48 0.07
CA GLY A 6 -9.02 -9.25 1.16
C GLY A 6 -10.46 -8.84 1.47
N SER A 7 -10.83 -8.95 2.74
CA SER A 7 -12.13 -8.61 3.27
C SER A 7 -12.18 -7.19 3.85
N ASP A 8 -13.38 -6.69 4.15
CA ASP A 8 -13.56 -5.41 4.82
C ASP A 8 -12.87 -5.37 6.20
N GLN A 9 -12.67 -6.53 6.85
CA GLN A 9 -11.98 -6.62 8.14
C GLN A 9 -10.47 -6.45 8.03
N ASP A 10 -9.88 -6.78 6.87
CA ASP A 10 -8.44 -6.65 6.64
C ASP A 10 -8.05 -5.17 6.45
N GLY A 11 -8.96 -4.36 5.91
CA GLY A 11 -8.77 -2.92 5.75
C GLY A 11 -7.62 -2.56 4.81
N ILE A 12 -7.28 -3.43 3.86
CA ILE A 12 -6.19 -3.20 2.90
C ILE A 12 -6.75 -2.50 1.66
N ALA A 13 -6.25 -1.30 1.38
CA ALA A 13 -6.67 -0.51 0.24
C ALA A 13 -5.47 0.16 -0.41
N VAL A 14 -5.44 0.14 -1.74
CA VAL A 14 -4.38 0.74 -2.54
C VAL A 14 -4.93 1.63 -3.64
N THR A 15 -4.33 2.80 -3.80
CA THR A 15 -4.60 3.71 -4.91
C THR A 15 -3.32 3.99 -5.68
N THR A 16 -3.38 3.82 -7.00
CA THR A 16 -2.29 4.12 -7.94
C THR A 16 -2.74 5.12 -8.98
N THR A 17 -1.78 5.76 -9.66
CA THR A 17 -2.06 6.46 -10.93
C THR A 17 -2.50 5.47 -12.01
N ALA A 18 -3.06 5.99 -13.10
CA ALA A 18 -3.46 5.20 -14.26
C ALA A 18 -2.29 4.99 -15.23
N GLY A 19 -2.38 3.96 -16.08
CA GLY A 19 -1.41 3.67 -17.14
C GLY A 19 -0.66 2.35 -16.98
N GLU A 20 0.38 2.18 -17.80
CA GLU A 20 1.26 0.99 -17.79
C GLU A 20 2.45 1.12 -16.83
N SER A 21 2.83 2.35 -16.49
CA SER A 21 3.85 2.65 -15.48
C SER A 21 3.23 3.41 -14.30
N PRO A 22 2.31 2.79 -13.54
CA PRO A 22 1.64 3.45 -12.44
C PRO A 22 2.61 3.76 -11.29
N THR A 23 2.24 4.75 -10.48
CA THR A 23 2.90 5.13 -9.23
C THR A 23 1.91 5.01 -8.08
N LEU A 24 2.41 4.80 -6.87
CA LEU A 24 1.55 4.74 -5.68
C LEU A 24 1.10 6.15 -5.26
N ASP A 25 -0.20 6.31 -5.06
CA ASP A 25 -0.81 7.52 -4.51
C ASP A 25 -1.11 7.36 -3.01
N SER A 26 -1.71 6.24 -2.61
CA SER A 26 -1.96 5.93 -1.20
C SER A 26 -2.02 4.43 -0.95
N LEU A 27 -1.66 4.04 0.27
CA LEU A 27 -1.73 2.66 0.73
C LEU A 27 -2.15 2.60 2.20
N VAL A 28 -3.13 1.75 2.48
CA VAL A 28 -3.51 1.31 3.82
C VAL A 28 -3.33 -0.20 3.86
N LEU A 29 -2.60 -0.72 4.86
CA LEU A 29 -2.29 -2.15 5.02
C LEU A 29 -3.07 -2.80 6.17
N GLY A 30 -4.03 -2.08 6.75
CA GLY A 30 -4.70 -2.51 7.97
C GLY A 30 -3.84 -2.31 9.22
N SER A 31 -4.16 -3.07 10.27
CA SER A 31 -3.47 -3.00 11.57
C SER A 31 -2.75 -4.30 11.89
N PHE A 32 -1.48 -4.19 12.25
CA PHE A 32 -0.65 -5.30 12.73
C PHE A 32 -0.32 -5.03 14.20
N ASP A 33 -0.62 -5.98 15.09
CA ASP A 33 -0.48 -5.81 16.55
C ASP A 33 -1.21 -4.56 17.10
N GLY A 34 -2.34 -4.20 16.49
CA GLY A 34 -3.11 -3.01 16.84
C GLY A 34 -2.53 -1.68 16.32
N ILE A 35 -1.42 -1.72 15.57
CA ILE A 35 -0.79 -0.54 14.98
C ILE A 35 -1.20 -0.45 13.51
N PRO A 36 -1.84 0.64 13.07
CA PRO A 36 -2.18 0.83 11.66
C PRO A 36 -0.92 1.15 10.85
N PHE A 37 -0.74 0.47 9.72
CA PHE A 37 0.36 0.73 8.80
C PHE A 37 -0.15 1.20 7.44
N GLY A 38 0.57 2.13 6.84
CA GLY A 38 0.27 2.60 5.50
C GLY A 38 1.41 3.41 4.88
N TRP A 39 1.18 3.92 3.69
CA TRP A 39 2.07 4.86 3.03
C TRP A 39 1.23 5.96 2.38
N HIS A 40 1.71 7.20 2.45
CA HIS A 40 1.03 8.36 1.89
C HIS A 40 2.04 9.34 1.28
N THR A 41 1.57 10.15 0.33
CA THR A 41 2.42 10.99 -0.53
C THR A 41 3.28 12.04 0.18
N THR A 42 3.04 12.34 1.45
CA THR A 42 3.86 13.30 2.20
C THR A 42 5.24 12.72 2.54
N ASP A 43 5.39 11.39 2.56
CA ASP A 43 6.69 10.71 2.64
C ASP A 43 7.25 10.48 1.23
N THR A 44 7.85 11.54 0.69
CA THR A 44 8.47 11.51 -0.64
C THR A 44 9.85 10.85 -0.64
N SER A 45 10.44 10.63 0.54
CA SER A 45 11.79 10.10 0.70
C SER A 45 11.90 8.60 0.38
N SER A 46 10.78 7.87 0.51
CA SER A 46 10.74 6.41 0.43
C SER A 46 9.59 5.87 -0.43
N ARG A 47 9.24 6.57 -1.53
CA ARG A 47 8.11 6.19 -2.38
C ARG A 47 8.19 4.72 -2.83
N PRO A 48 7.16 3.89 -2.56
CA PRO A 48 7.13 2.51 -2.98
C PRO A 48 7.20 2.36 -4.50
N THR A 49 7.91 1.31 -4.91
CA THR A 49 7.98 0.92 -6.32
C THR A 49 6.71 0.18 -6.70
N VAL A 50 6.10 0.56 -7.81
CA VAL A 50 4.93 -0.12 -8.39
C VAL A 50 5.33 -0.67 -9.75
N THR A 51 5.08 -1.96 -9.95
CA THR A 51 5.23 -2.63 -11.24
C THR A 51 3.90 -3.23 -11.65
N LYS A 52 3.54 -3.06 -12.91
CA LYS A 52 2.30 -3.61 -13.49
C LYS A 52 2.66 -4.51 -14.66
N SER A 53 2.07 -5.70 -14.70
CA SER A 53 2.18 -6.64 -15.80
C SER A 53 0.79 -7.14 -16.16
N GLY A 54 0.23 -6.61 -17.25
CA GLY A 54 -1.17 -6.85 -17.62
C GLY A 54 -2.13 -6.35 -16.53
N GLN A 55 -2.70 -7.25 -15.75
CA GLN A 55 -3.62 -6.92 -14.64
C GLN A 55 -3.05 -7.22 -13.24
N THR A 56 -1.81 -7.69 -13.20
CA THR A 56 -1.09 -7.99 -11.97
C THR A 56 -0.27 -6.78 -11.56
N TYR A 57 -0.31 -6.45 -10.28
CA TYR A 57 0.39 -5.34 -9.67
C TYR A 57 1.28 -5.89 -8.58
N LYS A 58 2.56 -5.47 -8.59
CA LYS A 58 3.50 -5.72 -7.51
C LYS A 58 3.98 -4.38 -6.95
N ILE A 59 3.82 -4.22 -5.63
CA ILE A 59 4.15 -2.99 -4.90
C ILE A 59 5.09 -3.34 -3.76
N VAL A 60 6.25 -2.71 -3.72
CA VAL A 60 7.28 -2.96 -2.70
C VAL A 60 7.72 -1.63 -2.12
N GLY A 61 7.79 -1.55 -0.79
CA GLY A 61 8.26 -0.35 -0.10
C GLY A 61 8.26 -0.49 1.40
N THR A 62 8.24 0.66 2.07
CA THR A 62 8.21 0.77 3.53
C THR A 62 6.92 1.46 3.93
N ALA A 63 6.16 0.82 4.82
CA ALA A 63 4.99 1.41 5.45
C ALA A 63 5.37 2.01 6.79
N VAL A 64 4.63 3.03 7.19
CA VAL A 64 4.83 3.77 8.43
C VAL A 64 3.58 3.64 9.29
N GLY A 65 3.77 3.44 10.59
CA GLY A 65 2.73 3.43 11.60
C GLY A 65 3.15 4.22 12.84
N PRO A 66 2.22 4.57 13.74
CA PRO A 66 2.56 5.25 14.98
C PRO A 66 3.40 4.36 15.89
N ASP A 67 4.39 4.94 16.58
CA ASP A 67 5.12 4.24 17.63
C ASP A 67 4.25 4.11 18.90
N PRO A 68 4.07 2.90 19.47
CA PRO A 68 3.31 2.68 20.70
C PRO A 68 3.82 3.45 21.92
N SER A 69 5.10 3.81 21.95
CA SER A 69 5.68 4.67 22.99
C SER A 69 5.20 6.13 22.90
N GLY A 70 4.54 6.51 21.80
CA GLY A 70 4.03 7.84 21.53
C GLY A 70 5.07 8.79 20.93
N ILE A 71 6.29 8.33 20.68
CA ILE A 71 7.38 9.16 20.13
C ILE A 71 7.70 8.69 18.72
N GLY A 72 7.28 9.46 17.71
CA GLY A 72 7.65 9.24 16.31
C GLY A 72 6.85 8.14 15.62
N THR A 73 7.50 7.42 14.72
CA THR A 73 6.88 6.43 13.85
C THR A 73 7.71 5.15 13.74
N LEU A 74 7.04 4.02 13.50
CA LEU A 74 7.65 2.75 13.18
C LEU A 74 7.57 2.51 11.67
N SER A 75 8.68 2.02 11.11
CA SER A 75 8.77 1.64 9.70
C SER A 75 8.84 0.12 9.56
N LYS A 76 8.02 -0.44 8.67
CA LYS A 76 8.06 -1.88 8.32
C LYS A 76 8.09 -2.07 6.81
N PRO A 77 8.94 -2.97 6.28
CA PRO A 77 8.91 -3.30 4.86
C PRO A 77 7.61 -4.04 4.53
N PHE A 78 7.11 -3.85 3.31
CA PHE A 78 5.95 -4.58 2.80
C PHE A 78 6.14 -4.96 1.33
N GLU A 79 5.43 -6.01 0.93
CA GLU A 79 5.24 -6.42 -0.46
C GLU A 79 3.77 -6.77 -0.67
N LEU A 80 3.17 -6.22 -1.73
CA LEU A 80 1.85 -6.59 -2.20
C LEU A 80 1.97 -7.13 -3.62
N ASP A 81 1.44 -8.32 -3.86
CA ASP A 81 1.29 -8.92 -5.17
C ASP A 81 -0.17 -9.32 -5.36
N PHE A 82 -0.87 -8.66 -6.28
CA PHE A 82 -2.28 -8.89 -6.49
C PHE A 82 -2.66 -8.74 -7.97
N THR A 83 -3.71 -9.46 -8.37
CA THR A 83 -4.26 -9.38 -9.73
C THR A 83 -5.70 -8.89 -9.66
N CYS A 84 -6.00 -7.82 -10.39
CA CYS A 84 -7.36 -7.34 -10.54
C CYS A 84 -8.06 -8.12 -11.66
N PRO A 85 -9.30 -8.62 -11.43
CA PRO A 85 -10.09 -9.20 -12.51
C PRO A 85 -10.31 -8.18 -13.65
N PRO A 86 -10.46 -8.65 -14.90
CA PRO A 86 -10.87 -7.78 -15.99
C PRO A 86 -12.20 -7.12 -15.66
N ARG A 87 -12.30 -5.81 -15.94
CA ARG A 87 -13.57 -5.10 -15.88
C ARG A 87 -14.51 -5.76 -16.89
N ARG A 88 -15.54 -6.46 -16.40
CA ARG A 88 -16.66 -6.92 -17.21
C ARG A 88 -17.66 -5.79 -17.37
#